data_AF-A0A352TT22-F1
#
_entry.id   AF-A0A352TT22-F1
#
_cell.length_a   1.000
_cell.length_b   1.000
_cell.length_c   1.000
_cell.angle_alpha   90.00
_cell.angle_beta   90.00
_cell.angle_gamma   90.00
#
_symmetry.space_group_name_H-M   'P 1'
#
loop_
_entity.id
_entity.type
_entity.pdbx_description
1 polymer ?
#
loop_
_entity_poly.entity_id
_entity_poly.type
_entity_poly.pdbx_seq_one_letter_code
_entity_poly.pdbx_strand_id
1 'polypeptide(L)' 'MSKKTYQRQFGGRTLRVEIGEMAKQARGAALISYGDSQVLSVATAKTESANAGFFPLMVIYQEKLYAAGKIPGG' A
#
# COMPACT_ATOMS: atom_id res chain seq x y z
N MET A 1 -9.90 0.99 14.17
CA MET A 1 -8.51 0.51 14.19
C MET A 1 -7.64 1.64 14.67
N SER A 2 -6.89 1.47 15.75
CA SER A 2 -5.85 2.44 16.17
C SER A 2 -4.62 2.27 15.29
N LYS A 3 -3.90 3.37 15.06
CA LYS A 3 -2.64 3.37 14.30
C LYS A 3 -1.61 2.45 14.98
N LYS A 4 -0.98 1.58 14.20
CA LYS A 4 0.18 0.78 14.63
C LYS A 4 1.34 0.98 13.68
N THR A 5 2.54 1.07 14.24
CA THR A 5 3.78 1.30 13.49
C THR A 5 4.79 0.22 13.82
N TYR A 6 5.30 -0.44 12.79
CA TYR A 6 6.37 -1.43 12.85
C TYR A 6 7.62 -0.85 12.19
N GLN A 7 8.79 -1.11 12.76
CA GLN A 7 10.07 -0.61 12.24
C GLN A 7 11.15 -1.67 12.32
N ARG A 8 12.02 -1.71 11.32
CA ARG A 8 13.20 -2.58 11.30
C ARG A 8 14.31 -1.93 10.48
N GLN A 9 15.56 -2.14 10.89
CA GLN A 9 16.71 -1.82 10.04
C GLN A 9 16.86 -2.86 8.92
N PHE A 10 16.89 -2.39 7.69
CA PHE A 10 17.00 -3.21 6.49
C PHE A 10 17.85 -2.47 5.45
N GLY A 11 18.85 -3.13 4.86
CA GLY A 11 19.68 -2.50 3.80
C GLY A 11 20.31 -1.15 4.18
N GLY A 12 20.64 -0.94 5.46
CA GLY A 12 21.24 0.31 5.95
C GLY A 12 20.26 1.47 6.17
N ARG A 13 18.95 1.25 6.04
CA ARG A 13 17.91 2.26 6.27
C ARG A 13 16.77 1.69 7.11
N THR A 14 16.00 2.57 7.74
CA THR A 14 14.82 2.16 8.49
C THR A 14 13.68 1.84 7.52
N LEU A 15 13.24 0.58 7.52
CA LEU A 15 11.96 0.16 6.95
C LEU A 15 10.87 0.40 7.99
N ARG A 16 9.86 1.21 7.64
CA ARG A 16 8.71 1.51 8.49
C ARG A 16 7.42 1.05 7.80
N VAL A 17 6.55 0.41 8.56
CA VAL A 17 5.22 -0.04 8.10
C VAL A 17 4.17 0.48 9.07
N GLU A 18 3.23 1.28 8.56
CA GLU A 18 2.13 1.88 9.32
C GLU A 18 0.79 1.30 8.86
N ILE A 19 -0.04 0.87 9.81
CA ILE A 19 -1.37 0.31 9.54
C ILE A 19 -2.44 1.01 10.40
N GLY A 20 -3.69 0.98 9.93
CA GLY A 20 -4.86 1.47 10.68
C GLY A 20 -5.19 2.95 10.54
N GLU A 21 -4.31 3.75 9.91
CA GLU A 21 -4.51 5.19 9.72
C GLU A 21 -5.21 5.54 8.40
N MET A 22 -4.83 4.87 7.30
CA MET A 22 -5.33 5.15 5.95
C MET A 22 -6.19 4.01 5.41
N ALA A 23 -7.02 4.30 4.39
CA ALA A 23 -7.83 3.32 3.65
C ALA A 23 -8.63 2.35 4.57
N LYS A 24 -9.24 2.88 5.64
CA LYS A 24 -9.89 2.11 6.72
C LYS A 24 -11.05 1.21 6.27
N GLN A 25 -11.59 1.44 5.07
CA GLN A 25 -12.65 0.64 4.47
C GLN A 25 -12.12 -0.57 3.69
N ALA A 26 -10.84 -0.59 3.33
CA ALA A 26 -10.22 -1.75 2.71
C ALA A 26 -10.06 -2.89 3.73
N ARG A 27 -9.97 -4.13 3.22
CA ARG A 27 -9.70 -5.30 4.08
C ARG A 27 -8.30 -5.27 4.69
N GLY A 28 -7.33 -4.73 3.96
CA GLY A 28 -5.98 -4.49 4.44
C GLY A 28 -5.38 -3.25 3.80
N ALA A 29 -4.66 -2.46 4.59
CA ALA A 29 -3.92 -1.31 4.10
C ALA A 29 -2.67 -1.09 4.94
N ALA A 30 -1.55 -0.81 4.27
CA ALA A 30 -0.28 -0.50 4.89
C ALA A 30 0.43 0.62 4.14
N LEU A 31 0.87 1.64 4.86
CA LEU A 31 1.80 2.64 4.37
C LEU A 31 3.22 2.15 4.68
N ILE A 32 4.00 1.88 3.64
CA ILE A 32 5.38 1.44 3.75
C ILE A 32 6.29 2.60 3.40
N SER A 33 7.26 2.88 4.27
CA SER A 33 8.27 3.93 4.07
C SER A 33 9.66 3.34 4.19
N TYR A 34 10.54 3.69 3.24
CA TYR A 34 11.92 3.24 3.22
C TYR A 34 12.83 4.37 2.72
N GLY A 35 13.54 5.02 3.65
CA GLY A 35 14.16 6.32 3.38
C GLY A 35 13.09 7.34 2.97
N ASP A 36 13.31 8.03 1.84
CA ASP A 36 12.40 9.06 1.32
C ASP A 36 11.29 8.50 0.42
N SER A 37 11.32 7.20 0.13
CA SER A 37 10.29 6.55 -0.68
C SER A 37 9.13 6.07 0.19
N GLN A 38 7.91 6.30 -0.28
CA GLN A 38 6.68 5.84 0.38
C GLN A 38 5.73 5.17 -0.61
N VAL A 39 5.11 4.08 -0.19
CA VAL A 39 4.10 3.34 -0.96
C VAL A 39 2.92 3.01 -0.06
N LEU A 40 1.71 3.40 -0.48
CA LEU A 40 0.47 2.94 0.14
C LEU A 40 -0.01 1.68 -0.58
N SER A 41 0.08 0.53 0.08
CA SER A 41 -0.43 -0.75 -0.42
C SER A 41 -1.78 -1.04 0.21
N VAL A 42 -2.78 -1.31 -0.63
CA VAL A 42 -4.16 -1.57 -0.21
C VAL A 42 -4.66 -2.84 -0.88
N ALA A 43 -5.23 -3.74 -0.09
CA ALA A 43 -5.80 -4.99 -0.55
C ALA A 43 -7.29 -5.05 -0.19
N THR A 44 -8.09 -5.46 -1.16
CA THR A 44 -9.51 -5.77 -0.96
C THR A 44 -9.85 -7.09 -1.62
N ALA A 45 -10.86 -7.76 -1.10
CA ALA A 45 -11.36 -9.00 -1.65
C ALA A 45 -12.87 -9.07 -1.37
N LYS A 46 -13.60 -9.81 -2.21
CA LYS A 46 -15.00 -10.18 -1.93
C LYS A 46 -15.04 -11.31 -0.92
N THR A 47 -16.13 -11.44 -0.16
CA THR A 47 -16.33 -12.59 0.75
C THR A 47 -16.76 -13.83 -0.03
N GLU A 48 -17.55 -13.62 -1.08
CA GLU A 48 -18.02 -14.68 -1.95
C GLU A 48 -16.87 -15.22 -2.81
N SER A 49 -16.84 -16.55 -2.96
CA SER A 49 -15.94 -17.20 -3.90
C SER A 49 -16.37 -16.87 -5.34
N ALA A 50 -15.38 -16.59 -6.18
CA ALA A 50 -15.63 -16.49 -7.61
C ALA A 50 -15.89 -17.90 -8.13
N ASN A 51 -17.07 -18.15 -8.70
CA ASN A 51 -17.35 -19.39 -9.41
C ASN A 51 -16.74 -19.32 -10.82
N ALA A 52 -15.42 -19.24 -10.87
CA ALA A 52 -14.62 -19.12 -12.08
C ALA A 52 -13.57 -20.24 -12.09
N GLY A 53 -13.20 -20.72 -13.27
CA GLY A 53 -12.14 -21.73 -13.43
C GLY A 53 -10.72 -21.23 -13.14
N PHE A 54 -10.57 -20.03 -12.54
CA PHE A 54 -9.30 -19.39 -12.20
C PHE A 54 -9.46 -18.42 -11.03
N PHE A 55 -8.35 -17.96 -10.45
CA PHE A 55 -8.33 -16.98 -9.36
C PHE A 55 -8.22 -15.54 -9.91
N PRO A 56 -9.26 -14.69 -9.79
CA PRO A 56 -9.24 -13.33 -10.32
C PRO A 56 -8.47 -12.39 -9.39
N LEU A 57 -7.14 -12.39 -9.51
CA LEU A 57 -6.25 -11.46 -8.82
C LEU A 57 -5.81 -10.34 -9.77
N MET A 58 -5.95 -9.10 -9.30
CA MET A 58 -5.44 -7.92 -9.99
C MET A 58 -4.54 -7.13 -9.06
N VAL A 59 -3.35 -6.78 -9.55
CA VAL A 59 -2.40 -5.91 -8.87
C VAL A 59 -2.20 -4.68 -9.74
N ILE A 60 -2.53 -3.51 -9.20
CA ILE A 60 -2.36 -2.23 -9.88
C ILE A 60 -1.28 -1.46 -9.16
N TYR A 61 -0.22 -1.10 -9.89
CA TYR A 61 0.83 -0.22 -9.40
C TYR A 61 0.71 1.12 -10.13
N GLN A 62 0.70 2.21 -9.36
CA GLN A 62 0.66 3.56 -9.90
C GLN A 62 1.65 4.45 -9.17
N GLU A 63 2.61 4.99 -9.91
CA GLU A 63 3.43 6.11 -9.45
C GLU A 63 2.69 7.41 -9.68
N LYS A 64 2.68 8.25 -8.65
CA LYS A 64 2.05 9.56 -8.74
C LYS A 64 3.14 10.59 -8.98
N LEU A 65 2.99 11.43 -10.00
CA LEU A 65 3.99 12.43 -10.38
C LEU A 65 4.36 13.39 -9.24
N TYR A 66 3.39 13.68 -8.36
CA TYR A 66 3.65 14.49 -7.16
C TYR A 66 4.62 13.84 -6.17
N ALA A 67 4.85 12.52 -6.24
CA ALA A 67 5.84 11.84 -5.40
C ALA A 67 7.27 12.33 -5.69
N ALA A 68 7.52 12.84 -6.90
CA ALA A 68 8.76 13.50 -7.29
C ALA A 68 8.61 15.04 -7.38
N GLY A 69 7.54 15.61 -6.84
CA GLY A 69 7.26 17.05 -6.89
C GLY A 69 6.89 17.58 -8.29
N LYS A 70 6.49 16.71 -9.23
CA LYS A 70 6.12 17.11 -10.59
C LYS A 70 4.60 17.29 -10.71
N ILE A 71 4.19 18.40 -11.34
CA ILE A 71 2.80 18.62 -11.73
C ILE A 71 2.54 17.86 -13.04
N PRO A 72 1.43 17.11 -13.16
CA PRO A 72 1.06 16.48 -14.43
C PRO A 72 0.80 17.56 -15.49
N GLY A 73 1.66 17.63 -16.50
CA GLY A 73 1.50 18.47 -17.68
C GLY A 73 1.64 17.59 -18.91
N GLY A 74 0.70 17.72 -19.85
CA GLY A 74 0.78 17.06 -21.16
C GLY A 74 1.95 17.53 -21.99
#